data_AF-A0A1A8S9C8-F1
#
_entry.id   AF-A0A1A8S9C8-F1
#
_cell.length_a   1.000
_cell.length_b   1.000
_cell.length_c   1.000
_cell.angle_alpha   90.00
_cell.angle_beta   90.00
_cell.angle_gamma   90.00
#
_symmetry.space_group_name_H-M   'P 1'
#
loop_
_entity.id
_entity.type
_entity.pdbx_description
1 polymer ?
#
loop_
_entity_poly.entity_id
_entity_poly.type
_entity_poly.pdbx_seq_one_letter_code
_entity_poly.pdbx_strand_id
1 'polypeptide(L)'
;LEPCLEAACNDIDRWPTPHPGRILTLPLMGVVIKVRIPTCYDKPGTSQLVQSAQSDSLVSIVLPTIHEVDLFRCFHPVYFHIQMLWELVLLGEALVVMAPSPAESSDTVLALVSCISPLRYCSDFRPYFTIHDSEFKEYTTRTQAPPSVILGVTNPFFAKTLQHWPHIIRIGDMKQAGEMAKQMKVKKLKNLKTLDSKPGVYTAYKPYLNKDEEIIKQLQKGIQQKRPSAAQNAIIRRYFLELTQSFIIPLERYVASLMPLQKSISPWKSPPQLRPFNQLDFMKTLEKTGPQLTSRLKGDWIGLYRHFLKSPNFDGWFRSRRREMTQKLDALHLEALCEEDLQQRIQKHTEVEAVDLVLKLKDKMTQAEREQLPVRPGTLSKLRAHIEAVILALPEDLQGILHAPSTP
;
A
#
# COMPACT_ATOMS: atom_id res chain seq x y z
N LEU A 1 -38.67 6.72 -6.57
CA LEU A 1 -37.33 6.09 -6.53
C LEU A 1 -36.53 6.42 -7.78
N GLU A 2 -37.11 6.24 -8.96
CA GLU A 2 -36.48 6.56 -10.26
C GLU A 2 -36.00 8.03 -10.38
N PRO A 3 -36.78 9.07 -10.03
CA PRO A 3 -36.31 10.46 -10.16
C PRO A 3 -35.18 10.81 -9.19
N CYS A 4 -35.15 10.16 -8.02
CA CYS A 4 -34.09 10.37 -7.02
C CYS A 4 -32.78 9.72 -7.46
N LEU A 5 -32.85 8.54 -8.09
CA LEU A 5 -31.68 7.88 -8.66
C LEU A 5 -31.14 8.67 -9.85
N GLU A 6 -32.02 9.13 -10.75
CA GLU A 6 -31.63 9.99 -11.87
C GLU A 6 -30.96 11.29 -11.40
N ALA A 7 -31.53 11.96 -10.39
CA ALA A 7 -30.93 13.15 -9.81
C ALA A 7 -29.55 12.86 -9.20
N ALA A 8 -29.40 11.77 -8.46
CA ALA A 8 -28.12 11.38 -7.88
C ALA A 8 -27.07 11.03 -8.97
N CYS A 9 -27.46 10.31 -10.02
CA CYS A 9 -26.57 10.01 -11.15
C CYS A 9 -26.14 11.29 -11.88
N ASN A 10 -27.08 12.20 -12.15
CA ASN A 10 -26.78 13.50 -12.78
C ASN A 10 -25.82 14.35 -11.94
N ASP A 11 -25.94 14.32 -10.61
CA ASP A 11 -25.01 14.98 -9.70
C ASP A 11 -23.61 14.34 -9.77
N ILE A 12 -23.53 13.00 -9.72
CA ILE A 12 -22.27 12.23 -9.77
C ILE A 12 -21.54 12.43 -11.09
N ASP A 13 -22.25 12.42 -12.23
CA ASP A 13 -21.66 12.61 -13.56
C ASP A 13 -21.03 13.99 -13.73
N ARG A 14 -21.46 14.98 -12.92
CA ARG A 14 -20.91 16.33 -12.91
C ARG A 14 -19.78 16.52 -11.91
N TRP A 15 -19.41 15.49 -11.15
CA TRP A 15 -18.29 15.59 -10.22
C TRP A 15 -16.98 15.86 -10.94
N PRO A 16 -16.11 16.73 -10.39
CA PRO A 16 -14.80 16.97 -10.96
C PRO A 16 -13.94 15.70 -10.93
N THR A 17 -13.12 15.49 -11.96
CA THR A 17 -12.16 14.39 -12.00
C THR A 17 -11.30 14.38 -10.74
N PRO A 18 -11.05 13.20 -10.13
CA PRO A 18 -10.22 13.11 -8.93
C PRO A 18 -8.77 13.49 -9.24
N HIS A 19 -8.22 14.44 -8.47
CA HIS A 19 -6.82 14.88 -8.58
C HIS A 19 -6.14 14.73 -7.21
N PRO A 20 -5.03 13.97 -7.11
CA PRO A 20 -4.30 13.78 -5.86
C PRO A 20 -3.97 15.09 -5.13
N GLY A 21 -4.22 15.15 -3.83
CA GLY A 21 -3.93 16.31 -2.97
C GLY A 21 -4.95 17.44 -3.03
N ARG A 22 -5.90 17.43 -3.99
CA ARG A 22 -6.94 18.45 -4.08
C ARG A 22 -8.12 18.13 -3.17
N ILE A 23 -8.79 19.17 -2.68
CA ILE A 23 -10.09 19.08 -2.03
C ILE A 23 -11.16 19.23 -3.11
N LEU A 24 -12.04 18.24 -3.21
CA LEU A 24 -13.19 18.27 -4.10
C LEU A 24 -14.45 18.60 -3.33
N THR A 25 -15.35 19.29 -4.02
CA THR A 25 -16.70 19.59 -3.55
C THR A 25 -17.65 18.77 -4.44
N LEU A 26 -18.36 17.83 -3.84
CA LEU A 26 -19.16 16.81 -4.51
C LEU A 26 -20.63 16.98 -4.07
N PRO A 27 -21.43 17.75 -4.83
CA PRO A 27 -22.87 17.85 -4.58
C PRO A 27 -23.54 16.48 -4.76
N LEU A 28 -24.47 16.14 -3.89
CA LEU A 28 -25.28 14.93 -4.00
C LEU A 28 -26.61 15.15 -3.29
N MET A 29 -27.71 15.18 -4.03
CA MET A 29 -29.07 15.21 -3.49
C MET A 29 -29.29 16.36 -2.46
N GLY A 30 -28.75 17.54 -2.75
CA GLY A 30 -28.85 18.73 -1.88
C GLY A 30 -27.87 18.77 -0.71
N VAL A 31 -27.01 17.76 -0.56
CA VAL A 31 -25.87 17.73 0.38
C VAL A 31 -24.59 18.04 -0.40
N VAL A 32 -23.63 18.68 0.24
CA VAL A 32 -22.31 18.93 -0.38
C VAL A 32 -21.25 18.17 0.38
N ILE A 33 -20.61 17.20 -0.27
CA ILE A 33 -19.52 16.42 0.33
C ILE A 33 -18.19 17.11 -0.02
N LYS A 34 -17.41 17.51 0.99
CA LYS A 34 -16.05 18.03 0.82
C LYS A 34 -15.07 16.93 1.17
N VAL A 35 -14.29 16.48 0.20
CA VAL A 35 -13.34 15.37 0.36
C VAL A 35 -11.98 15.74 -0.20
N ARG A 36 -10.91 15.47 0.57
CA ARG A 36 -9.55 15.58 0.06
C ARG A 36 -9.13 14.27 -0.59
N ILE A 37 -8.69 14.33 -1.84
CA ILE A 37 -8.13 13.16 -2.53
C ILE A 37 -6.72 12.90 -1.96
N PRO A 38 -6.42 11.69 -1.46
CA PRO A 38 -5.08 11.35 -0.99
C PRO A 38 -4.01 11.51 -2.08
N THR A 39 -2.78 11.79 -1.68
CA THR A 39 -1.61 11.85 -2.57
C THR A 39 -0.47 11.01 -2.02
N CYS A 40 0.41 10.55 -2.91
CA CYS A 40 1.59 9.74 -2.56
C CYS A 40 2.59 10.49 -1.65
N TYR A 41 2.47 11.81 -1.54
CA TYR A 41 3.27 12.65 -0.64
C TYR A 41 2.66 12.83 0.75
N ASP A 42 1.47 12.29 1.00
CA ASP A 42 0.83 12.40 2.31
C ASP A 42 1.63 11.62 3.34
N LYS A 43 1.91 12.25 4.49
CA LYS A 43 2.58 11.54 5.58
C LYS A 43 1.60 10.53 6.19
N PRO A 44 2.01 9.26 6.36
CA PRO A 44 1.18 8.29 7.05
C PRO A 44 0.72 8.81 8.42
N GLY A 45 -0.57 8.69 8.71
CA GLY A 45 -1.15 9.12 9.99
C GLY A 45 -1.49 10.62 10.10
N THR A 46 -1.14 11.47 9.12
CA THR A 46 -1.61 12.86 9.09
C THR A 46 -2.85 12.97 8.22
N SER A 47 -4.03 12.92 8.83
CA SER A 47 -5.25 13.36 8.16
C SER A 47 -5.30 14.89 8.23
N GLN A 48 -5.04 15.57 7.11
CA GLN A 48 -5.30 17.01 7.03
C GLN A 48 -6.81 17.20 7.15
N LEU A 49 -7.26 17.72 8.29
CA LEU A 49 -8.66 18.11 8.46
C LEU A 49 -8.96 19.21 7.44
N VAL A 50 -9.91 18.96 6.54
CA VAL A 50 -10.47 20.01 5.69
C VAL A 50 -11.18 20.98 6.64
N GLN A 51 -10.61 22.16 6.84
CA GLN A 51 -11.23 23.20 7.65
C GLN A 51 -12.52 23.64 6.95
N SER A 52 -13.67 23.44 7.59
CA SER A 52 -14.94 24.00 7.12
C SER A 52 -14.95 25.49 7.45
N ALA A 53 -14.95 26.36 6.44
CA ALA A 53 -15.34 27.76 6.66
C ALA A 53 -16.82 27.79 7.11
N GLN A 54 -17.13 28.58 8.14
CA GLN A 54 -18.42 28.62 8.84
C GLN A 54 -19.61 29.19 8.03
N SER A 55 -19.50 29.33 6.70
CA SER A 55 -20.45 30.10 5.88
C SER A 55 -21.29 29.30 4.88
N ASP A 56 -21.29 27.97 4.91
CA ASP A 56 -22.12 27.19 3.99
C ASP A 56 -23.44 26.81 4.64
N SER A 57 -24.54 27.38 4.12
CA SER A 57 -25.93 27.11 4.50
C SER A 57 -26.43 25.71 4.09
N LEU A 58 -25.54 24.87 3.57
CA LEU A 58 -25.80 23.50 3.14
C LEU A 58 -25.08 22.51 4.08
N VAL A 59 -25.70 21.37 4.33
CA VAL A 59 -25.09 20.27 5.10
C VAL A 59 -23.80 19.84 4.40
N SER A 60 -22.65 20.23 4.96
CA SER A 60 -21.33 19.89 4.42
C SER A 60 -20.72 18.73 5.18
N ILE A 61 -20.46 17.61 4.50
CA ILE A 61 -19.75 16.46 5.11
C ILE A 61 -18.28 16.57 4.74
N VAL A 62 -17.40 16.67 5.75
CA VAL A 62 -15.95 16.65 5.55
C VAL A 62 -15.43 15.24 5.77
N LEU A 63 -14.85 14.65 4.72
CA LEU A 63 -14.17 13.36 4.80
C LEU A 63 -12.64 13.58 4.76
N PRO A 64 -11.90 13.24 5.84
CA PRO A 64 -10.44 13.37 5.87
C PRO A 64 -9.75 12.45 4.85
N THR A 65 -10.35 11.28 4.58
CA THR A 65 -9.95 10.33 3.54
C THR A 65 -11.15 9.48 3.14
N ILE A 66 -11.16 8.98 1.90
CA ILE A 66 -12.14 8.01 1.40
C ILE A 66 -11.97 6.60 2.01
N HIS A 67 -10.83 6.33 2.64
CA HIS A 67 -10.46 5.01 3.17
C HIS A 67 -10.34 5.01 4.69
N GLU A 68 -11.44 5.31 5.39
CA GLU A 68 -11.41 5.42 6.85
C GLU A 68 -12.21 4.30 7.55
N VAL A 69 -11.61 3.11 7.64
CA VAL A 69 -12.19 1.99 8.40
C VAL A 69 -12.05 2.25 9.90
N ASP A 70 -13.13 2.10 10.67
CA ASP A 70 -13.08 2.16 12.14
C ASP A 70 -12.41 0.88 12.69
N LEU A 71 -11.08 0.94 12.85
CA LEU A 71 -10.27 -0.17 13.33
C LEU A 71 -10.64 -0.57 14.76
N PHE A 72 -11.00 0.41 15.60
CA PHE A 72 -11.40 0.10 16.96
C PHE A 72 -12.68 -0.71 16.96
N ARG A 73 -13.71 -0.30 16.23
CA ARG A 73 -14.94 -1.09 16.11
C ARG A 73 -14.67 -2.52 15.65
N CYS A 74 -13.83 -2.70 14.62
CA CYS A 74 -13.55 -4.02 14.04
C CYS A 74 -12.71 -4.91 14.96
N PHE A 75 -11.69 -4.34 15.62
CA PHE A 75 -10.78 -5.10 16.48
C PHE A 75 -11.21 -5.15 17.95
N HIS A 76 -12.21 -4.39 18.37
CA HIS A 76 -12.70 -4.39 19.75
C HIS A 76 -13.01 -5.79 20.30
N PRO A 77 -13.59 -6.75 19.54
CA PRO A 77 -13.80 -8.10 20.05
C PRO A 77 -12.49 -8.87 20.30
N VAL A 78 -11.43 -8.56 19.53
CA VAL A 78 -10.18 -9.34 19.46
C VAL A 78 -8.94 -8.54 19.85
N TYR A 79 -9.10 -7.41 20.55
CA TYR A 79 -8.01 -6.44 20.71
C TYR A 79 -6.79 -6.98 21.48
N PHE A 80 -6.96 -8.03 22.29
CA PHE A 80 -5.86 -8.74 22.96
C PHE A 80 -4.90 -9.47 22.00
N HIS A 81 -5.26 -9.56 20.71
CA HIS A 81 -4.51 -10.27 19.67
C HIS A 81 -4.10 -9.38 18.51
N ILE A 82 -4.27 -8.06 18.60
CA ILE A 82 -3.97 -7.14 17.49
C ILE A 82 -2.57 -7.31 16.90
N GLN A 83 -1.57 -7.60 17.75
CA GLN A 83 -0.20 -7.83 17.31
C GLN A 83 -0.06 -9.14 16.50
N MET A 84 -0.71 -10.22 16.94
CA MET A 84 -0.75 -11.47 16.17
C MET A 84 -1.49 -11.29 14.84
N LEU A 85 -2.61 -10.56 14.84
CA LEU A 85 -3.36 -10.27 13.63
C LEU A 85 -2.52 -9.47 12.63
N TRP A 86 -1.77 -8.48 13.11
CA TRP A 86 -0.81 -7.74 12.31
C TRP A 86 0.26 -8.65 11.69
N GLU A 87 0.84 -9.60 12.45
CA GLU A 87 1.79 -10.56 11.88
C GLU A 87 1.17 -11.45 10.80
N LEU A 88 -0.03 -11.99 11.03
CA LEU A 88 -0.72 -12.84 10.04
C LEU A 88 -0.96 -12.07 8.73
N VAL A 89 -1.40 -10.82 8.82
CA VAL A 89 -1.60 -9.95 7.65
C VAL A 89 -0.26 -9.61 6.99
N LEU A 90 0.76 -9.26 7.77
CA LEU A 90 2.10 -8.92 7.29
C LEU A 90 2.70 -10.06 6.47
N LEU A 91 2.52 -11.29 6.93
CA LEU A 91 3.04 -12.51 6.30
C LEU A 91 2.18 -13.01 5.13
N GLY A 92 1.00 -12.43 4.91
CA GLY A 92 0.10 -12.86 3.84
C GLY A 92 -0.51 -14.25 4.10
N GLU A 93 -0.77 -14.58 5.37
CA GLU A 93 -1.35 -15.85 5.78
C GLU A 93 -2.83 -15.97 5.34
N ALA A 94 -3.26 -17.19 5.04
CA ALA A 94 -4.63 -17.49 4.63
C ALA A 94 -5.60 -17.37 5.81
N LEU A 95 -6.53 -16.42 5.77
CA LEU A 95 -7.32 -16.02 6.93
C LEU A 95 -8.81 -15.90 6.58
N VAL A 96 -9.67 -16.48 7.41
CA VAL A 96 -11.13 -16.33 7.28
C VAL A 96 -11.68 -15.46 8.40
N VAL A 97 -12.44 -14.42 8.04
CA VAL A 97 -13.26 -13.63 8.94
C VAL A 97 -14.71 -14.10 8.83
N MET A 98 -15.26 -14.64 9.92
CA MET A 98 -16.68 -14.98 10.04
C MET A 98 -17.36 -13.92 10.88
N ALA A 99 -18.29 -13.17 10.32
CA ALA A 99 -19.01 -12.08 10.98
C ALA A 99 -20.53 -12.26 10.93
N PRO A 100 -21.33 -11.60 11.78
CA PRO A 100 -22.78 -11.77 11.78
C PRO A 100 -23.48 -11.05 10.62
N SER A 101 -22.81 -10.09 9.95
CA SER A 101 -23.35 -9.34 8.82
C SER A 101 -22.32 -9.12 7.71
N PRO A 102 -22.75 -8.94 6.44
CA PRO A 102 -21.84 -8.63 5.33
C PRO A 102 -21.05 -7.35 5.55
N ALA A 103 -21.66 -6.36 6.21
CA ALA A 103 -21.02 -5.10 6.57
C ALA A 103 -19.87 -5.33 7.56
N GLU A 104 -20.11 -6.04 8.67
CA GLU A 104 -19.06 -6.33 9.65
C GLU A 104 -17.93 -7.21 9.09
N SER A 105 -18.29 -8.16 8.22
CA SER A 105 -17.31 -8.94 7.47
C SER A 105 -16.40 -8.03 6.65
N SER A 106 -17.00 -7.17 5.82
CA SER A 106 -16.29 -6.29 4.91
C SER A 106 -15.39 -5.31 5.67
N ASP A 107 -15.94 -4.63 6.68
CA ASP A 107 -15.22 -3.67 7.51
C ASP A 107 -14.04 -4.34 8.20
N THR A 108 -14.21 -5.55 8.74
CA THR A 108 -13.13 -6.26 9.44
C THR A 108 -12.01 -6.70 8.50
N VAL A 109 -12.35 -7.19 7.30
CA VAL A 109 -11.34 -7.55 6.28
C VAL A 109 -10.56 -6.32 5.85
N LEU A 110 -11.24 -5.20 5.59
CA LEU A 110 -10.58 -3.94 5.24
C LEU A 110 -9.73 -3.40 6.40
N ALA A 111 -10.19 -3.55 7.65
CA ALA A 111 -9.42 -3.18 8.84
C ALA A 111 -8.12 -4.00 8.94
N LEU A 112 -8.20 -5.32 8.71
CA LEU A 112 -7.03 -6.21 8.67
C LEU A 112 -6.05 -5.77 7.59
N VAL A 113 -6.49 -5.60 6.35
CA VAL A 113 -5.63 -5.14 5.24
C VAL A 113 -4.96 -3.80 5.56
N SER A 114 -5.68 -2.89 6.21
CA SER A 114 -5.15 -1.56 6.57
C SER A 114 -4.16 -1.58 7.74
N CYS A 115 -4.11 -2.64 8.56
CA CYS A 115 -3.31 -2.65 9.78
C CYS A 115 -1.80 -2.73 9.52
N ILE A 116 -1.38 -3.09 8.31
CA ILE A 116 0.03 -3.08 7.90
C ILE A 116 0.42 -1.81 7.15
N SER A 117 -0.44 -0.78 7.09
CA SER A 117 -0.08 0.51 6.50
C SER A 117 1.14 1.11 7.22
N PRO A 118 2.15 1.66 6.50
CA PRO A 118 2.15 2.03 5.08
C PRO A 118 2.61 0.92 4.12
N LEU A 119 2.87 -0.29 4.61
CA LEU A 119 3.08 -1.43 3.72
C LEU A 119 1.78 -1.70 2.95
N ARG A 120 1.88 -1.81 1.63
CA ARG A 120 0.75 -2.24 0.82
C ARG A 120 0.54 -3.75 0.99
N TYR A 121 -0.69 -4.16 1.29
CA TYR A 121 -1.06 -5.57 1.20
C TYR A 121 -1.11 -5.99 -0.27
N CYS A 122 -0.39 -7.05 -0.61
CA CYS A 122 -0.23 -7.53 -1.99
C CYS A 122 -0.76 -8.96 -2.20
N SER A 123 -1.46 -9.52 -1.22
CA SER A 123 -2.22 -10.77 -1.41
C SER A 123 -3.69 -10.45 -1.74
N ASP A 124 -4.46 -11.46 -2.15
CA ASP A 124 -5.87 -11.27 -2.45
C ASP A 124 -6.69 -11.05 -1.15
N PHE A 125 -7.79 -10.33 -1.24
CA PHE A 125 -8.74 -10.23 -0.14
C PHE A 125 -10.15 -10.02 -0.68
N ARG A 126 -11.12 -10.70 -0.06
CA ARG A 126 -12.53 -10.60 -0.39
C ARG A 126 -13.27 -10.07 0.85
N PRO A 127 -13.63 -8.77 0.89
CA PRO A 127 -14.35 -8.20 2.02
C PRO A 127 -15.64 -8.97 2.35
N TYR A 128 -16.32 -9.44 1.31
CA TYR A 128 -17.45 -10.34 1.43
C TYR A 128 -17.42 -11.40 0.32
N PHE A 129 -17.41 -12.66 0.73
CA PHE A 129 -17.34 -13.85 -0.11
C PHE A 129 -18.56 -14.74 0.13
N THR A 130 -19.12 -15.25 -0.96
CA THR A 130 -20.40 -15.97 -1.01
C THR A 130 -20.24 -17.33 -1.68
N ILE A 131 -21.28 -18.15 -1.57
CA ILE A 131 -21.34 -19.45 -2.25
C ILE A 131 -21.57 -19.34 -3.76
N HIS A 132 -21.94 -18.15 -4.24
CA HIS A 132 -22.24 -17.88 -5.64
C HIS A 132 -21.03 -17.33 -6.41
N ASP A 133 -19.94 -17.02 -5.71
CA ASP A 133 -18.70 -16.61 -6.35
C ASP A 133 -18.12 -17.74 -7.19
N SER A 134 -17.66 -17.40 -8.40
CA SER A 134 -17.14 -18.37 -9.37
C SER A 134 -15.97 -19.21 -8.82
N GLU A 135 -15.18 -18.62 -7.91
CA GLU A 135 -14.00 -19.21 -7.28
C GLU A 135 -14.34 -20.02 -6.00
N PHE A 136 -15.63 -20.17 -5.65
CA PHE A 136 -16.06 -20.89 -4.45
C PHE A 136 -15.46 -22.30 -4.31
N LYS A 137 -15.39 -23.06 -5.40
CA LYS A 137 -14.80 -24.41 -5.38
C LYS A 137 -13.29 -24.39 -5.11
N GLU A 138 -12.59 -23.37 -5.59
CA GLU A 138 -11.14 -23.22 -5.40
C GLU A 138 -10.82 -22.93 -3.93
N TYR A 139 -11.50 -21.97 -3.31
CA TYR A 139 -11.24 -21.61 -1.91
C TYR A 139 -11.76 -22.64 -0.89
N THR A 140 -12.68 -23.52 -1.29
CA THR A 140 -13.25 -24.53 -0.39
C THR A 140 -12.64 -25.92 -0.53
N THR A 141 -11.74 -26.12 -1.50
CA THR A 141 -11.06 -27.40 -1.70
C THR A 141 -10.18 -27.78 -0.52
N ARG A 142 -10.09 -29.08 -0.24
CA ARG A 142 -9.18 -29.63 0.79
C ARG A 142 -7.96 -30.32 0.20
N THR A 143 -7.86 -30.35 -1.13
CA THR A 143 -6.78 -31.05 -1.84
C THR A 143 -5.50 -30.23 -1.93
N GLN A 144 -5.62 -28.90 -1.80
CA GLN A 144 -4.52 -27.95 -1.90
C GLN A 144 -4.43 -27.10 -0.63
N ALA A 145 -3.26 -26.55 -0.37
CA ALA A 145 -3.12 -25.56 0.69
C ALA A 145 -3.93 -24.30 0.33
N PRO A 146 -4.61 -23.66 1.29
CA PRO A 146 -5.30 -22.40 1.04
C PRO A 146 -4.34 -21.35 0.47
N PRO A 147 -4.74 -20.59 -0.56
CA PRO A 147 -3.91 -19.53 -1.10
C PRO A 147 -3.77 -18.38 -0.09
N SER A 148 -2.78 -17.50 -0.29
CA SER A 148 -2.65 -16.26 0.47
C SER A 148 -3.82 -15.33 0.16
N VAL A 149 -4.87 -15.41 0.99
CA VAL A 149 -6.08 -14.61 0.85
C VAL A 149 -6.75 -14.37 2.21
N ILE A 150 -7.35 -13.19 2.39
CA ILE A 150 -8.27 -12.90 3.49
C ILE A 150 -9.71 -12.98 2.97
N LEU A 151 -10.51 -13.91 3.49
CA LEU A 151 -11.92 -14.09 3.11
C LEU A 151 -12.86 -13.64 4.22
N GLY A 152 -13.73 -12.67 3.91
CA GLY A 152 -14.84 -12.30 4.77
C GLY A 152 -16.10 -13.07 4.42
N VAL A 153 -16.74 -13.69 5.40
CA VAL A 153 -17.97 -14.47 5.22
C VAL A 153 -18.93 -14.25 6.39
N THR A 154 -20.20 -14.62 6.20
CA THR A 154 -21.25 -14.50 7.24
C THR A 154 -21.83 -15.82 7.72
N ASN A 155 -21.72 -16.87 6.91
CA ASN A 155 -22.61 -18.01 7.01
C ASN A 155 -22.06 -19.13 7.91
N PRO A 156 -22.87 -19.74 8.82
CA PRO A 156 -22.57 -21.01 9.49
C PRO A 156 -22.10 -22.14 8.57
N PHE A 157 -22.56 -22.15 7.31
CA PHE A 157 -22.09 -23.07 6.28
C PHE A 157 -20.56 -22.98 6.10
N PHE A 158 -20.01 -21.77 5.96
CA PHE A 158 -18.56 -21.56 5.83
C PHE A 158 -17.80 -22.01 7.08
N ALA A 159 -18.44 -22.00 8.25
CA ALA A 159 -17.82 -22.52 9.48
C ALA A 159 -17.52 -24.01 9.41
N LYS A 160 -18.28 -24.81 8.64
CA LYS A 160 -17.98 -26.22 8.37
C LYS A 160 -17.07 -26.38 7.17
N THR A 161 -17.30 -25.62 6.11
CA THR A 161 -16.57 -25.75 4.85
C THR A 161 -15.10 -25.34 5.02
N LEU A 162 -14.85 -24.19 5.66
CA LEU A 162 -13.53 -23.60 5.85
C LEU A 162 -12.89 -23.94 7.20
N GLN A 163 -13.43 -24.90 7.97
CA GLN A 163 -12.89 -25.28 9.30
C GLN A 163 -11.42 -25.75 9.27
N HIS A 164 -10.94 -26.15 8.09
CA HIS A 164 -9.59 -26.64 7.86
C HIS A 164 -8.58 -25.51 7.60
N TRP A 165 -9.05 -24.27 7.44
CA TRP A 165 -8.20 -23.11 7.21
C TRP A 165 -7.33 -22.81 8.45
N PRO A 166 -6.10 -22.32 8.25
CA PRO A 166 -5.11 -22.21 9.33
C PRO A 166 -5.45 -21.12 10.36
N HIS A 167 -6.19 -20.08 9.93
CA HIS A 167 -6.58 -18.95 10.77
C HIS A 167 -8.04 -18.59 10.53
N ILE A 168 -8.82 -18.54 11.62
CA ILE A 168 -10.24 -18.13 11.57
C ILE A 168 -10.49 -17.11 12.68
N ILE A 169 -11.04 -15.96 12.32
CA ILE A 169 -11.53 -14.93 13.23
C ILE A 169 -13.06 -15.00 13.22
N ARG A 170 -13.68 -15.28 14.37
CA ARG A 170 -15.13 -15.20 14.52
C ARG A 170 -15.48 -13.92 15.26
N ILE A 171 -16.02 -12.95 14.54
CA ILE A 171 -16.66 -11.75 15.09
C ILE A 171 -18.09 -12.14 15.47
N GLY A 172 -18.56 -11.74 16.65
CA GLY A 172 -19.93 -12.04 17.08
C GLY A 172 -20.63 -10.82 17.65
N ASP A 173 -21.96 -10.93 17.76
CA ASP A 173 -22.83 -9.88 18.28
C ASP A 173 -22.40 -9.46 19.70
N MET A 174 -21.77 -8.28 19.84
CA MET A 174 -21.49 -7.65 21.13
C MET A 174 -22.74 -6.99 21.75
N LYS A 175 -23.92 -7.61 21.59
CA LYS A 175 -25.20 -7.04 22.04
C LYS A 175 -25.42 -7.05 23.56
N GLN A 176 -24.56 -7.72 24.34
CA GLN A 176 -24.61 -7.59 25.80
C GLN A 176 -23.59 -6.54 26.25
N ALA A 177 -24.04 -5.29 26.28
CA ALA A 177 -23.32 -4.10 26.77
C ALA A 177 -23.03 -4.11 28.30
N GLY A 178 -22.77 -5.28 28.89
CA GLY A 178 -22.60 -5.46 30.34
C GLY A 178 -21.61 -6.55 30.74
N GLU A 179 -21.30 -7.53 29.88
CA GLU A 179 -20.18 -8.42 30.14
C GLU A 179 -18.91 -7.75 29.62
N MET A 180 -17.98 -7.40 30.53
CA MET A 180 -16.60 -7.12 30.14
C MET A 180 -16.16 -8.18 29.13
N ALA A 181 -15.57 -7.76 28.01
CA ALA A 181 -14.94 -8.68 27.07
C ALA A 181 -13.87 -9.50 27.82
N LYS A 182 -14.28 -10.60 28.46
CA LYS A 182 -13.38 -11.58 29.06
C LYS A 182 -12.47 -11.96 27.91
N GLN A 183 -11.16 -11.73 28.07
CA GLN A 183 -10.10 -12.05 27.09
C GLN A 183 -10.57 -13.16 26.14
N MET A 184 -10.96 -12.81 24.91
CA MET A 184 -11.34 -13.82 23.94
C MET A 184 -10.11 -14.70 23.75
N LYS A 185 -10.12 -15.94 24.24
CA LYS A 185 -8.91 -16.77 24.27
C LYS A 185 -8.56 -17.22 22.86
N VAL A 186 -7.25 -17.26 22.53
CA VAL A 186 -6.79 -18.01 21.34
C VAL A 186 -7.14 -19.48 21.57
N LYS A 187 -7.86 -20.08 20.64
CA LYS A 187 -8.21 -21.50 20.71
C LYS A 187 -7.48 -22.26 19.63
N LYS A 188 -7.01 -23.47 19.97
CA LYS A 188 -6.53 -24.42 18.97
C LYS A 188 -7.65 -24.71 17.96
N LEU A 189 -7.30 -24.79 16.68
CA LEU A 189 -8.25 -25.05 15.60
C LEU A 189 -9.08 -26.33 15.82
N LYS A 190 -8.48 -27.35 16.46
CA LYS A 190 -9.15 -28.62 16.84
C LYS A 190 -10.38 -28.43 17.75
N ASN A 191 -10.52 -27.28 18.42
CA ASN A 191 -11.61 -26.98 19.33
C ASN A 191 -12.76 -26.20 18.64
N LEU A 192 -12.66 -25.93 17.34
CA LEU A 192 -13.71 -25.27 16.57
C LEU A 192 -14.84 -26.28 16.31
N LYS A 193 -15.93 -26.20 17.08
CA LYS A 193 -17.19 -26.89 16.76
C LYS A 193 -18.00 -26.01 15.81
N THR A 194 -18.48 -26.59 14.71
CA THR A 194 -18.92 -25.87 13.50
C THR A 194 -19.97 -24.77 13.75
N LEU A 195 -20.99 -25.00 14.59
CA LEU A 195 -22.06 -24.03 14.86
C LEU A 195 -21.94 -23.26 16.19
N ASP A 196 -21.44 -23.86 17.28
CA ASP A 196 -21.50 -23.26 18.64
C ASP A 196 -20.22 -22.56 19.11
N SER A 197 -19.29 -22.29 18.19
CA SER A 197 -18.00 -21.70 18.57
C SER A 197 -18.16 -20.23 18.94
N LYS A 198 -17.88 -19.91 20.20
CA LYS A 198 -17.84 -18.54 20.72
C LYS A 198 -16.97 -17.61 19.84
N PRO A 199 -17.28 -16.32 19.77
CA PRO A 199 -16.41 -15.33 19.14
C PRO A 199 -14.96 -15.42 19.63
N GLY A 200 -14.00 -15.10 18.76
CA GLY A 200 -12.57 -15.13 19.06
C GLY A 200 -11.69 -15.55 17.88
N VAL A 201 -10.40 -15.72 18.16
CA VAL A 201 -9.38 -16.09 17.17
C VAL A 201 -9.00 -17.57 17.33
N TYR A 202 -9.11 -18.32 16.23
CA TYR A 202 -8.84 -19.75 16.14
C TYR A 202 -7.62 -19.96 15.25
N THR A 203 -6.51 -20.33 15.86
CA THR A 203 -5.27 -20.57 15.13
C THR A 203 -4.30 -21.42 15.95
N ALA A 204 -3.40 -22.12 15.26
CA ALA A 204 -2.23 -22.77 15.84
C ALA A 204 -0.94 -21.92 15.72
N TYR A 205 -1.05 -20.72 15.13
CA TYR A 205 0.05 -19.80 14.93
C TYR A 205 0.72 -19.41 16.25
N LYS A 206 2.05 -19.35 16.22
CA LYS A 206 2.85 -18.83 17.32
C LYS A 206 3.49 -17.52 16.84
N PRO A 207 3.09 -16.37 17.39
CA PRO A 207 3.68 -15.10 17.03
C PRO A 207 5.19 -15.08 17.22
N TYR A 208 5.89 -14.40 16.32
CA TYR A 208 7.32 -14.16 16.45
C TYR A 208 7.59 -13.09 17.52
N LEU A 209 6.76 -12.05 17.55
CA LEU A 209 6.84 -10.96 18.51
C LEU A 209 5.92 -11.21 19.70
N ASN A 210 6.35 -10.69 20.85
CA ASN A 210 5.57 -10.73 22.07
C ASN A 210 4.39 -9.77 21.98
N LYS A 211 3.35 -10.07 22.76
CA LYS A 211 2.22 -9.16 22.94
C LYS A 211 2.69 -7.84 23.54
N ASP A 212 2.15 -6.76 23.02
CA ASP A 212 2.34 -5.43 23.59
C ASP A 212 1.30 -5.22 24.71
N GLU A 213 1.73 -5.40 25.95
CA GLU A 213 0.87 -5.19 27.12
C GLU A 213 0.52 -3.71 27.34
N GLU A 214 1.31 -2.76 26.80
CA GLU A 214 1.08 -1.33 26.98
C GLU A 214 -0.15 -0.88 26.17
N ILE A 215 -0.20 -1.21 24.88
CA ILE A 215 -1.35 -0.91 24.02
C ILE A 215 -2.61 -1.63 24.50
N ILE A 216 -2.50 -2.89 24.94
CA ILE A 216 -3.63 -3.66 25.47
C ILE A 216 -4.23 -2.96 26.70
N LYS A 217 -3.38 -2.54 27.66
CA LYS A 217 -3.81 -1.79 28.85
C LYS A 217 -4.40 -0.43 28.48
N GLN A 218 -3.81 0.27 27.52
CA GLN A 218 -4.29 1.59 27.07
C GLN A 218 -5.68 1.50 26.44
N LEU A 219 -5.93 0.48 25.60
CA LEU A 219 -7.23 0.23 25.00
C LEU A 219 -8.26 -0.21 26.04
N GLN A 220 -7.88 -1.12 26.95
CA GLN A 220 -8.73 -1.60 28.03
C GLN A 220 -9.16 -0.45 28.96
N LYS A 221 -8.22 0.43 29.35
CA LYS A 221 -8.53 1.63 30.14
C LYS A 221 -9.48 2.56 29.37
N GLY A 222 -9.29 2.73 28.06
CA GLY A 222 -10.19 3.52 27.24
C GLY A 222 -11.61 2.96 27.18
N ILE A 223 -11.77 1.63 27.13
CA ILE A 223 -13.07 0.95 27.19
C ILE A 223 -13.73 1.19 28.56
N GLN A 224 -12.99 1.00 29.66
CA GLN A 224 -13.50 1.22 31.02
C GLN A 224 -13.93 2.67 31.26
N GLN A 225 -13.20 3.63 30.69
CA GLN A 225 -13.48 5.06 30.79
C GLN A 225 -14.51 5.55 29.76
N LYS A 226 -15.10 4.66 28.96
CA LYS A 226 -16.04 5.01 27.88
C LYS A 226 -15.49 6.10 26.93
N ARG A 227 -14.19 6.02 26.63
CA ARG A 227 -13.52 6.92 25.69
C ARG A 227 -14.22 6.84 24.31
N PRO A 228 -14.43 7.97 23.60
CA PRO A 228 -15.02 7.96 22.27
C PRO A 228 -14.31 6.99 21.30
N SER A 229 -15.08 6.29 20.44
CA SER A 229 -14.54 5.33 19.46
C SER A 229 -13.44 5.95 18.61
N ALA A 230 -13.65 7.17 18.12
CA ALA A 230 -12.70 7.90 17.29
C ALA A 230 -11.31 8.05 17.96
N ALA A 231 -11.26 8.28 19.27
CA ALA A 231 -10.00 8.42 19.99
C ALA A 231 -9.30 7.06 20.19
N GLN A 232 -10.06 5.99 20.45
CA GLN A 232 -9.50 4.63 20.52
C GLN A 232 -8.99 4.15 19.15
N ASN A 233 -9.72 4.49 18.09
CA ASN A 233 -9.37 4.20 16.72
C ASN A 233 -8.06 4.92 16.31
N ALA A 234 -7.89 6.19 16.70
CA ALA A 234 -6.64 6.92 16.49
C ALA A 234 -5.44 6.28 17.20
N ILE A 235 -5.64 5.76 18.43
CA ILE A 235 -4.59 5.04 19.18
C ILE A 235 -4.18 3.76 18.44
N ILE A 236 -5.14 2.94 17.99
CA ILE A 236 -4.85 1.70 17.25
C ILE A 236 -4.15 1.98 15.92
N ARG A 237 -4.60 2.99 15.17
CA ARG A 237 -3.96 3.39 13.91
C ARG A 237 -2.52 3.80 14.12
N ARG A 238 -2.27 4.63 15.13
CA ARG A 238 -0.92 5.07 15.47
C ARG A 238 -0.03 3.89 15.85
N TYR A 239 -0.53 2.98 16.67
CA TYR A 239 0.19 1.76 17.05
C TYR A 239 0.62 0.94 15.83
N PHE A 240 -0.31 0.62 14.94
CA PHE A 240 -0.03 -0.15 13.73
C PHE A 240 0.93 0.57 12.77
N LEU A 241 0.76 1.89 12.63
CA LEU A 241 1.65 2.71 11.83
C LEU A 241 3.09 2.66 12.35
N GLU A 242 3.29 2.95 13.64
CA GLU A 242 4.62 2.95 14.26
C GLU A 242 5.26 1.56 14.18
N LEU A 243 4.47 0.50 14.46
CA LEU A 243 4.95 -0.88 14.36
C LEU A 243 5.40 -1.24 12.95
N THR A 244 4.59 -0.92 11.94
CA THR A 244 4.90 -1.23 10.55
C THR A 244 6.09 -0.40 10.05
N GLN A 245 6.19 0.88 10.42
CA GLN A 245 7.35 1.71 10.09
C GLN A 245 8.63 1.13 10.70
N SER A 246 8.62 0.75 11.98
CA SER A 246 9.77 0.10 12.63
C SER A 246 10.20 -1.18 11.90
N PHE A 247 9.25 -1.96 11.39
CA PHE A 247 9.53 -3.14 10.59
C PHE A 247 10.10 -2.82 9.19
N ILE A 248 9.64 -1.76 8.54
CA ILE A 248 10.06 -1.41 7.16
C ILE A 248 11.42 -0.69 7.14
N ILE A 249 11.75 0.13 8.14
CA ILE A 249 12.96 0.98 8.13
C ILE A 249 14.26 0.19 7.80
N PRO A 250 14.55 -0.98 8.40
CA PRO A 250 15.74 -1.74 8.06
C PRO A 250 15.75 -2.26 6.61
N LEU A 251 14.58 -2.68 6.11
CA LEU A 251 14.41 -3.12 4.72
C LEU A 251 14.69 -1.98 3.74
N GLU A 252 14.11 -0.80 3.98
CA GLU A 252 14.34 0.39 3.15
C GLU A 252 15.80 0.81 3.16
N ARG A 253 16.44 0.81 4.33
CA ARG A 253 17.87 1.13 4.45
C ARG A 253 18.73 0.17 3.64
N TYR A 254 18.46 -1.13 3.73
CA TYR A 254 19.21 -2.14 2.98
C TYR A 254 18.96 -2.00 1.48
N VAL A 255 17.70 -1.86 1.05
CA VAL A 255 17.35 -1.68 -0.37
C VAL A 255 17.94 -0.40 -0.95
N ALA A 256 17.91 0.71 -0.21
CA ALA A 256 18.58 1.95 -0.62
C ALA A 256 20.09 1.75 -0.78
N SER A 257 20.71 0.90 0.04
CA SER A 257 22.12 0.56 -0.10
C SER A 257 22.42 -0.21 -1.40
N LEU A 258 21.43 -0.81 -2.06
CA LEU A 258 21.62 -1.50 -3.35
C LEU A 258 21.80 -0.53 -4.53
N MET A 259 21.50 0.76 -4.34
CA MET A 259 21.74 1.80 -5.35
C MET A 259 23.23 1.85 -5.74
N PRO A 260 23.54 2.00 -7.04
CA PRO A 260 24.87 2.39 -7.51
C PRO A 260 25.27 3.76 -6.98
N LEU A 261 26.58 4.01 -6.88
CA LEU A 261 27.09 5.33 -6.53
C LEU A 261 26.85 6.31 -7.69
N GLN A 262 26.49 7.55 -7.39
CA GLN A 262 26.22 8.56 -8.43
C GLN A 262 27.41 8.75 -9.39
N LYS A 263 28.64 8.67 -8.90
CA LYS A 263 29.86 8.73 -9.72
C LYS A 263 30.01 7.60 -10.76
N SER A 264 29.24 6.52 -10.63
CA SER A 264 29.23 5.42 -11.61
C SER A 264 28.24 5.63 -12.76
N ILE A 265 27.38 6.65 -12.65
CA ILE A 265 26.45 7.03 -13.69
C ILE A 265 27.25 7.83 -14.73
N SER A 266 27.43 7.26 -15.92
CA SER A 266 28.06 7.93 -17.05
C SER A 266 26.99 8.25 -18.07
N PRO A 267 26.95 9.48 -18.64
CA PRO A 267 25.91 9.88 -19.60
C PRO A 267 25.84 8.98 -20.84
N TRP A 268 26.99 8.43 -21.21
CA TRP A 268 27.22 7.76 -22.49
C TRP A 268 27.32 6.24 -22.38
N LYS A 269 27.07 5.70 -21.20
CA LYS A 269 26.98 4.26 -20.95
C LYS A 269 25.57 3.94 -20.49
N SER A 270 25.14 2.69 -20.62
CA SER A 270 23.87 2.28 -20.03
C SER A 270 23.83 2.59 -18.52
N PRO A 271 22.67 2.99 -17.98
CA PRO A 271 22.51 3.18 -16.54
C PRO A 271 23.00 1.94 -15.75
N PRO A 272 23.77 2.13 -14.66
CA PRO A 272 24.31 1.00 -13.90
C PRO A 272 23.19 0.19 -13.26
N GLN A 273 23.25 -1.15 -13.33
CA GLN A 273 22.18 -1.96 -12.77
C GLN A 273 22.17 -1.92 -11.23
N LEU A 274 20.96 -2.00 -10.66
CA LEU A 274 20.79 -2.16 -9.22
C LEU A 274 21.42 -3.46 -8.74
N ARG A 275 22.09 -3.42 -7.58
CA ARG A 275 22.63 -4.63 -6.97
C ARG A 275 21.49 -5.58 -6.58
N PRO A 276 21.68 -6.91 -6.71
CA PRO A 276 20.65 -7.87 -6.31
C PRO A 276 20.47 -7.87 -4.80
N PHE A 277 19.24 -8.13 -4.34
CA PHE A 277 18.94 -8.29 -2.93
C PHE A 277 19.52 -9.62 -2.43
N ASN A 278 20.36 -9.59 -1.38
CA ASN A 278 20.91 -10.79 -0.76
C ASN A 278 20.31 -10.98 0.64
N GLN A 279 19.55 -12.06 0.83
CA GLN A 279 18.90 -12.36 2.10
C GLN A 279 19.88 -12.51 3.26
N LEU A 280 21.02 -13.19 3.07
CA LEU A 280 21.98 -13.43 4.14
C LEU A 280 22.64 -12.12 4.60
N ASP A 281 23.00 -11.26 3.65
CA ASP A 281 23.60 -9.97 3.98
C ASP A 281 22.60 -9.04 4.65
N PHE A 282 21.35 -9.01 4.18
CA PHE A 282 20.28 -8.30 4.87
C PHE A 282 20.13 -8.77 6.32
N MET A 283 20.10 -10.08 6.57
CA MET A 283 19.97 -10.62 7.93
C MET A 283 21.12 -10.18 8.85
N LYS A 284 22.37 -10.14 8.34
CA LYS A 284 23.52 -9.62 9.10
C LYS A 284 23.34 -8.14 9.47
N THR A 285 22.70 -7.33 8.62
CA THR A 285 22.43 -5.93 8.95
C THR A 285 21.44 -5.77 10.10
N LEU A 286 20.51 -6.71 10.30
CA LEU A 286 19.51 -6.64 11.37
C LEU A 286 20.10 -6.79 12.77
N GLU A 287 21.23 -7.49 12.90
CA GLU A 287 21.95 -7.60 14.18
C GLU A 287 22.41 -6.23 14.69
N LYS A 288 22.82 -5.34 13.77
CA LYS A 288 23.34 -4.00 14.11
C LYS A 288 22.28 -2.91 14.00
N THR A 289 21.37 -3.02 13.02
CA THR A 289 20.43 -1.96 12.64
C THR A 289 19.00 -2.48 12.42
N GLY A 290 18.55 -3.40 13.26
CA GLY A 290 17.21 -3.97 13.17
C GLY A 290 16.11 -3.11 13.85
N PRO A 291 14.85 -3.59 13.83
CA PRO A 291 13.69 -2.89 14.37
C PRO A 291 13.79 -2.55 15.86
N GLN A 292 14.60 -3.29 16.62
CA GLN A 292 14.84 -3.06 18.04
C GLN A 292 15.35 -1.64 18.37
N LEU A 293 15.86 -0.90 17.37
CA LEU A 293 16.26 0.50 17.52
C LEU A 293 15.09 1.49 17.50
N THR A 294 13.94 1.09 16.96
CA THR A 294 12.78 1.98 16.76
C THR A 294 11.48 1.44 17.37
N SER A 295 11.41 0.13 17.64
CA SER A 295 10.30 -0.53 18.31
C SER A 295 10.71 -1.03 19.70
N ARG A 296 9.80 -0.88 20.67
CA ARG A 296 9.95 -1.45 22.02
C ARG A 296 9.54 -2.92 22.10
N LEU A 297 8.95 -3.46 21.03
CA LEU A 297 8.50 -4.85 21.00
C LEU A 297 9.69 -5.81 20.97
N LYS A 298 9.57 -6.85 21.81
CA LYS A 298 10.56 -7.93 21.92
C LYS A 298 10.03 -9.17 21.20
N GLY A 299 10.94 -10.03 20.76
CA GLY A 299 10.64 -11.31 20.13
C GLY A 299 11.61 -11.63 19.01
N ASP A 300 11.27 -12.62 18.20
CA ASP A 300 12.09 -13.11 17.09
C ASP A 300 11.87 -12.30 15.80
N TRP A 301 12.40 -11.07 15.78
CA TRP A 301 12.37 -10.23 14.58
C TRP A 301 13.04 -10.91 13.38
N ILE A 302 14.12 -11.66 13.59
CA ILE A 302 14.87 -12.32 12.52
C ILE A 302 14.01 -13.40 11.86
N GLY A 303 13.32 -14.22 12.66
CA GLY A 303 12.35 -15.20 12.18
C GLY A 303 11.21 -14.56 11.41
N LEU A 304 10.66 -13.44 11.91
CA LEU A 304 9.62 -12.69 11.23
C LEU A 304 10.06 -12.21 9.84
N TYR A 305 11.24 -11.59 9.74
CA TYR A 305 11.79 -11.19 8.43
C TYR A 305 12.03 -12.39 7.51
N ARG A 306 12.56 -13.50 8.04
CA ARG A 306 12.83 -14.70 7.22
C ARG A 306 11.56 -15.25 6.59
N HIS A 307 10.44 -15.17 7.30
CA HIS A 307 9.14 -15.54 6.76
C HIS A 307 8.61 -14.47 5.80
N PHE A 308 8.65 -13.19 6.19
CA PHE A 308 8.18 -12.09 5.37
C PHE A 308 8.82 -12.05 3.97
N LEU A 309 10.14 -12.30 3.86
CA LEU A 309 10.84 -12.33 2.57
C LEU A 309 10.31 -13.39 1.58
N LYS A 310 9.50 -14.34 2.04
CA LYS A 310 8.83 -15.36 1.22
C LYS A 310 7.38 -15.01 0.90
N SER A 311 6.85 -13.94 1.50
CA SER A 311 5.45 -13.55 1.38
C SER A 311 5.17 -12.76 0.09
N PRO A 312 3.92 -12.77 -0.41
CA PRO A 312 3.50 -11.90 -1.52
C PRO A 312 3.66 -10.41 -1.21
N ASN A 313 3.51 -10.02 0.06
CA ASN A 313 3.69 -8.64 0.52
C ASN A 313 5.12 -8.14 0.30
N PHE A 314 6.13 -8.98 0.56
CA PHE A 314 7.52 -8.63 0.24
C PHE A 314 7.75 -8.52 -1.26
N ASP A 315 7.26 -9.47 -2.06
CA ASP A 315 7.43 -9.44 -3.52
C ASP A 315 6.82 -8.15 -4.12
N GLY A 316 5.59 -7.82 -3.74
CA GLY A 316 4.92 -6.60 -4.20
C GLY A 316 5.65 -5.32 -3.74
N TRP A 317 6.03 -5.25 -2.46
CA TRP A 317 6.81 -4.12 -1.94
C TRP A 317 8.16 -3.95 -2.65
N PHE A 318 8.91 -5.05 -2.80
CA PHE A 318 10.24 -5.02 -3.39
C PHE A 318 10.19 -4.67 -4.88
N ARG A 319 9.20 -5.17 -5.63
CA ARG A 319 8.96 -4.78 -7.04
C ARG A 319 8.66 -3.29 -7.17
N SER A 320 7.77 -2.75 -6.32
CA SER A 320 7.49 -1.31 -6.30
C SER A 320 8.77 -0.51 -6.04
N ARG A 321 9.52 -0.92 -5.02
CA ARG A 321 10.70 -0.16 -4.61
C ARG A 321 11.84 -0.23 -5.62
N ARG A 322 12.01 -1.38 -6.27
CA ARG A 322 12.95 -1.56 -7.38
C ARG A 322 12.57 -0.69 -8.58
N ARG A 323 11.28 -0.61 -8.92
CA ARG A 323 10.78 0.27 -9.99
C ARG A 323 11.11 1.74 -9.69
N GLU A 324 10.82 2.22 -8.49
CA GLU A 324 11.11 3.59 -8.07
C GLU A 324 12.61 3.91 -8.09
N MET A 325 13.45 2.95 -7.66
CA MET A 325 14.91 3.08 -7.74
C MET A 325 15.42 3.11 -9.18
N THR A 326 14.88 2.27 -10.07
CA THR A 326 15.21 2.27 -11.50
C THR A 326 14.81 3.60 -12.15
N GLN A 327 13.58 4.07 -11.94
CA GLN A 327 13.14 5.37 -12.45
C GLN A 327 14.01 6.53 -11.93
N LYS A 328 14.43 6.48 -10.66
CA LYS A 328 15.37 7.47 -10.11
C LYS A 328 16.73 7.41 -10.78
N LEU A 329 17.22 6.21 -11.09
CA LEU A 329 18.48 6.05 -11.80
C LEU A 329 18.39 6.57 -13.24
N ASP A 330 17.30 6.27 -13.93
CA ASP A 330 17.05 6.75 -15.29
C ASP A 330 16.94 8.27 -15.33
N ALA A 331 16.28 8.87 -14.33
CA ALA A 331 16.24 10.31 -14.13
C ALA A 331 17.65 10.91 -13.93
N LEU A 332 18.47 10.33 -13.03
CA LEU A 332 19.85 10.78 -12.81
C LEU A 332 20.73 10.63 -14.06
N HIS A 333 20.54 9.56 -14.82
CA HIS A 333 21.24 9.33 -16.08
C HIS A 333 20.85 10.36 -17.14
N LEU A 334 19.55 10.68 -17.26
CA LEU A 334 19.05 11.71 -18.16
C LEU A 334 19.57 13.09 -17.79
N GLU A 335 19.63 13.39 -16.49
CA GLU A 335 20.23 14.61 -15.99
C GLU A 335 21.72 14.70 -16.32
N ALA A 336 22.48 13.61 -16.15
CA ALA A 336 23.89 13.56 -16.52
C ALA A 336 24.11 13.80 -18.03
N LEU A 337 23.25 13.22 -18.88
CA LEU A 337 23.22 13.51 -20.33
C LEU A 337 22.99 14.99 -20.64
N CYS A 338 22.13 15.65 -19.88
CA CYS A 338 21.81 17.06 -20.10
C CYS A 338 22.93 18.01 -19.62
N GLU A 339 23.89 17.57 -18.81
CA GLU A 339 25.03 18.39 -18.41
C GLU A 339 26.22 18.29 -19.37
N GLU A 340 26.20 17.34 -20.31
CA GLU A 340 27.25 17.18 -21.31
C GLU A 340 27.09 18.16 -22.49
N ASP A 341 28.23 18.58 -23.05
CA ASP A 341 28.26 19.37 -24.28
C ASP A 341 28.09 18.45 -25.50
N LEU A 342 26.86 18.36 -25.99
CA LEU A 342 26.54 17.52 -27.16
C LEU A 342 27.23 18.04 -28.43
N GLN A 343 27.39 19.36 -28.58
CA GLN A 343 27.92 19.95 -29.81
C GLN A 343 29.40 19.61 -30.01
N GLN A 344 30.21 19.71 -28.96
CA GLN A 344 31.61 19.28 -29.01
C GLN A 344 31.77 17.79 -29.31
N ARG A 345 30.79 16.98 -28.90
CA ARG A 345 30.84 15.54 -29.09
C ARG A 345 30.51 15.14 -30.52
N ILE A 346 29.49 15.76 -31.14
CA ILE A 346 29.08 15.46 -32.51
C ILE A 346 30.16 15.78 -33.52
N GLN A 347 31.00 16.78 -33.26
CA GLN A 347 32.18 17.07 -34.09
C GLN A 347 33.16 15.88 -34.20
N LYS A 348 33.09 14.91 -33.27
CA LYS A 348 33.92 13.70 -33.27
C LYS A 348 33.21 12.47 -33.86
N HIS A 349 31.97 12.62 -34.29
CA HIS A 349 31.11 11.54 -34.78
C HIS A 349 30.77 11.74 -36.25
N THR A 350 30.48 10.63 -36.93
CA THR A 350 29.96 10.68 -38.31
C THR A 350 28.51 11.18 -38.33
N GLU A 351 28.04 11.66 -39.48
CA GLU A 351 26.64 12.09 -39.64
C GLU A 351 25.64 11.00 -39.27
N VAL A 352 25.91 9.74 -39.63
CA VAL A 352 25.08 8.58 -39.28
C VAL A 352 25.03 8.37 -37.76
N GLU A 353 26.18 8.47 -37.08
CA GLU A 353 26.24 8.36 -35.61
C GLU A 353 25.52 9.52 -34.92
N ALA A 354 25.58 10.72 -35.48
CA ALA A 354 24.88 11.90 -34.97
C ALA A 354 23.36 11.78 -35.16
N VAL A 355 22.89 11.27 -36.29
CA VAL A 355 21.48 10.93 -36.54
C VAL A 355 20.99 9.88 -35.53
N ASP A 356 21.72 8.77 -35.36
CA ASP A 356 21.39 7.72 -34.39
C ASP A 356 21.35 8.26 -32.94
N LEU A 357 22.26 9.18 -32.60
CA LEU A 357 22.24 9.86 -31.31
C LEU A 357 20.97 10.69 -31.12
N VAL A 358 20.56 11.48 -32.13
CA VAL A 358 19.32 12.28 -32.06
C VAL A 358 18.12 11.37 -31.84
N LEU A 359 18.01 10.26 -32.58
CA LEU A 359 16.91 9.31 -32.45
C LEU A 359 16.87 8.70 -31.04
N LYS A 360 18.03 8.29 -30.49
CA LYS A 360 18.14 7.78 -29.12
C LYS A 360 17.77 8.82 -28.06
N LEU A 361 18.11 10.09 -28.25
CA LEU A 361 17.76 11.16 -27.31
C LEU A 361 16.26 11.49 -27.36
N LYS A 362 15.66 11.49 -28.56
CA LYS A 362 14.20 11.67 -28.73
C LYS A 362 13.42 10.51 -28.09
N ASP A 363 13.86 9.29 -28.28
CA ASP A 363 13.26 8.10 -27.65
C ASP A 363 13.34 8.19 -26.12
N LYS A 364 14.51 8.51 -25.56
CA LYS A 364 14.68 8.72 -24.11
C LYS A 364 13.81 9.85 -23.56
N MET A 365 13.66 10.96 -24.29
CA MET A 365 12.80 12.07 -23.87
C MET A 365 11.33 11.63 -23.84
N THR A 366 10.87 10.93 -24.88
CA THR A 366 9.50 10.41 -24.98
C THR A 366 9.22 9.38 -23.88
N GLN A 367 10.15 8.48 -23.62
CA GLN A 367 10.07 7.51 -22.53
C GLN A 367 10.00 8.21 -21.17
N ALA A 368 10.83 9.24 -20.95
CA ALA A 368 10.83 10.01 -19.71
C ALA A 368 9.50 10.73 -19.44
N GLU A 369 8.88 11.30 -20.48
CA GLU A 369 7.56 11.93 -20.42
C GLU A 369 6.46 10.87 -20.15
N ARG A 370 6.49 9.74 -20.85
CA ARG A 370 5.52 8.64 -20.69
C ARG A 370 5.56 8.02 -19.30
N GLU A 371 6.76 7.79 -18.76
CA GLU A 371 6.96 7.19 -17.44
C GLU A 371 6.89 8.21 -16.29
N GLN A 372 6.75 9.50 -16.60
CA GLN A 372 6.76 10.61 -15.64
C GLN A 372 7.96 10.54 -14.70
N LEU A 373 9.16 10.40 -15.27
CA LEU A 373 10.39 10.25 -14.48
C LEU A 373 10.60 11.45 -13.53
N PRO A 374 11.11 11.21 -12.31
CA PRO A 374 11.29 12.25 -11.30
C PRO A 374 12.57 13.08 -11.54
N VAL A 375 12.64 13.74 -12.68
CA VAL A 375 13.77 14.60 -13.09
C VAL A 375 13.68 16.00 -12.46
N ARG A 376 14.83 16.70 -12.37
CA ARG A 376 14.87 18.12 -12.01
C ARG A 376 13.98 18.98 -12.93
N PRO A 377 13.32 20.03 -12.40
CA PRO A 377 12.54 20.96 -13.23
C PRO A 377 13.41 21.57 -14.34
N GLY A 378 12.91 21.54 -15.58
CA GLY A 378 13.60 22.09 -16.74
C GLY A 378 14.58 21.12 -17.43
N THR A 379 14.88 19.93 -16.89
CA THR A 379 15.76 18.95 -17.53
C THR A 379 15.25 18.53 -18.91
N LEU A 380 13.96 18.24 -19.06
CA LEU A 380 13.38 17.86 -20.35
C LEU A 380 13.42 19.02 -21.36
N SER A 381 13.20 20.26 -20.91
CA SER A 381 13.32 21.45 -21.76
C SER A 381 14.76 21.66 -22.23
N LYS A 382 15.75 21.45 -21.34
CA LYS A 382 17.17 21.52 -21.68
C LYS A 382 17.56 20.44 -22.68
N LEU A 383 17.10 19.20 -22.47
CA LEU A 383 17.32 18.10 -23.42
C LEU A 383 16.73 18.40 -24.80
N ARG A 384 15.52 18.95 -24.84
CA ARG A 384 14.88 19.35 -26.09
C ARG A 384 15.71 20.42 -26.82
N ALA A 385 16.16 21.45 -26.11
CA ALA A 385 17.04 22.48 -26.69
C ALA A 385 18.36 21.89 -27.20
N HIS A 386 18.95 20.93 -26.47
CA HIS A 386 20.15 20.22 -26.92
C HIS A 386 19.87 19.41 -28.19
N ILE A 387 18.78 18.64 -28.26
CA ILE A 387 18.39 17.88 -29.46
C ILE A 387 18.26 18.81 -30.68
N GLU A 388 17.57 19.94 -30.52
CA GLU A 388 17.41 20.93 -31.60
C GLU A 388 18.76 21.50 -32.05
N ALA A 389 19.64 21.86 -31.10
CA ALA A 389 20.98 22.36 -31.41
C ALA A 389 21.86 21.33 -32.14
N VAL A 390 21.65 20.03 -31.89
CA VAL A 390 22.30 18.94 -32.63
C VAL A 390 21.75 18.83 -34.05
N ILE A 391 20.42 18.88 -34.20
CA ILE A 391 19.79 18.78 -35.53
C ILE A 391 20.26 19.92 -36.43
N LEU A 392 20.29 21.16 -35.91
CA LEU A 392 20.76 22.33 -36.66
C LEU A 392 22.24 22.26 -37.07
N ALA A 393 23.05 21.42 -36.41
CA ALA A 393 24.46 21.21 -36.77
C ALA A 393 24.65 20.17 -37.88
N LEU A 394 23.60 19.43 -38.26
CA LEU A 394 23.62 18.46 -39.36
C LEU A 394 23.31 19.12 -40.71
N PRO A 395 23.71 18.50 -41.85
CA PRO A 395 23.30 18.90 -43.19
C PRO A 395 21.77 19.08 -43.36
N GLU A 396 21.34 20.02 -44.19
CA GLU A 396 19.92 20.39 -44.37
C GLU A 396 19.02 19.22 -44.82
N ASP A 397 19.56 18.30 -45.63
CA ASP A 397 18.87 17.10 -46.09
C ASP A 397 18.51 16.15 -44.94
N LEU A 398 19.34 16.07 -43.90
CA LEU A 398 19.09 15.27 -42.70
C LEU A 398 18.19 15.98 -41.68
N GLN A 399 18.22 17.32 -41.63
CA GLN A 399 17.37 18.11 -40.74
C GLN A 399 15.89 17.87 -41.01
N GLY A 400 15.48 17.90 -42.27
CA GLY A 400 14.08 17.67 -42.66
C GLY A 400 13.54 16.30 -42.22
N ILE A 401 14.38 15.26 -42.31
CA ILE A 401 14.03 13.89 -41.88
C ILE A 401 13.90 13.83 -40.35
N LEU A 402 14.81 14.48 -39.62
CA LEU A 402 14.82 14.45 -38.17
C LEU A 402 13.73 15.31 -37.52
N HIS A 403 13.27 16.38 -38.17
CA HIS A 403 12.12 17.17 -37.69
C HIS A 403 10.77 16.54 -37.98
N ALA A 404 10.70 15.58 -38.92
CA ALA A 404 9.48 14.85 -39.16
C ALA A 404 9.05 14.10 -37.88
N PRO A 405 7.76 14.17 -37.47
CA PRO A 405 7.28 13.34 -36.38
C PRO A 405 7.50 11.88 -36.76
N SER A 406 8.01 11.07 -35.82
CA SER A 406 8.10 9.63 -35.97
C SER A 406 6.70 9.11 -36.29
N THR A 407 6.46 8.73 -37.55
CA THR A 407 5.19 8.13 -37.97
C THR A 407 4.95 6.86 -37.14
N PRO A 408 3.72 6.69 -36.62
CA PRO A 408 3.37 5.58 -35.74
C PRO A 408 3.50 4.20 -36.40
#